data_AF-A0A935JQH8-F1
#
_entry.id   AF-A0A935JQH8-F1
#
_cell.length_a   1.000
_cell.length_b   1.000
_cell.length_c   1.000
_cell.angle_alpha   90.00
_cell.angle_beta   90.00
_cell.angle_gamma   90.00
#
_symmetry.space_group_name_H-M   'P 1'
#
loop_
_entity.id
_entity.type
_entity.pdbx_description
1 polymer ?
#
loop_
_entity_poly.entity_id
_entity_poly.type
_entity_poly.pdbx_seq_one_letter_code
_entity_poly.pdbx_strand_id
1 'polypeptide(L)'
;MKFLLVATMGVAMFLGTFALPSSTSASTTAKPVVLMQDDCVVTGNNDIPLRVRATPGGRVIGSLRVGSNIKAWDIQTKNGVDWTKISWKRGYGWVATEFVSCG
;
A
#
# COMPACT_ATOMS: atom_id res chain seq x y z
N MET A 1 38.16 -3.40 -18.30
CA MET A 1 38.14 -2.54 -19.51
C MET A 1 37.96 -1.11 -19.05
N LYS A 2 38.86 -0.24 -19.51
CA LYS A 2 39.11 1.12 -19.03
C LYS A 2 38.64 2.05 -20.16
N PHE A 3 37.62 2.86 -19.91
CA PHE A 3 37.16 3.92 -20.81
C PHE A 3 37.09 5.20 -19.96
N LEU A 4 38.15 6.01 -19.92
CA LEU A 4 38.45 7.15 -20.81
C LEU A 4 37.35 8.24 -20.78
N LEU A 5 37.63 9.23 -19.93
CA LEU A 5 37.35 10.67 -20.02
C LEU A 5 36.96 11.21 -21.41
N VAL A 6 35.82 11.91 -21.47
CA VAL A 6 35.51 13.05 -22.37
C VAL A 6 34.59 13.97 -21.55
N ALA A 7 35.05 15.05 -20.92
CA ALA A 7 35.38 16.37 -21.47
C ALA A 7 34.19 17.07 -22.16
N THR A 8 33.53 17.99 -21.44
CA THR A 8 33.31 19.40 -21.84
C THR A 8 32.49 20.11 -20.77
N MET A 9 33.16 20.93 -19.96
CA MET A 9 32.52 21.90 -19.07
C MET A 9 31.99 23.05 -19.92
N GLY A 10 30.70 23.03 -20.22
CA GLY A 10 29.95 24.20 -20.68
C GLY A 10 29.39 24.94 -19.47
N VAL A 11 30.13 25.92 -18.95
CA VAL A 11 29.63 26.86 -17.94
C VAL A 11 28.82 27.92 -18.68
N ALA A 12 27.50 27.75 -18.73
CA ALA A 12 26.59 28.81 -19.13
C ALA A 12 26.21 29.61 -17.88
N MET A 13 26.84 30.77 -17.72
CA MET A 13 26.38 31.83 -16.83
C MET A 13 25.05 32.38 -17.36
N PHE A 14 23.94 31.94 -16.74
CA PHE A 14 22.68 32.65 -16.83
C PHE A 14 22.41 33.33 -15.49
N LEU A 15 22.61 34.64 -15.44
CA LEU A 15 22.03 35.52 -14.43
C LEU A 15 20.54 35.66 -14.74
N GLY A 16 19.78 34.62 -14.39
CA GLY A 16 18.33 34.66 -14.33
C GLY A 16 17.93 34.37 -12.90
N THR A 17 17.30 35.33 -12.23
CA THR A 17 16.57 35.09 -10.98
C THR A 17 15.36 34.20 -11.29
N PHE A 18 15.62 32.92 -11.53
CA PHE A 18 14.60 31.90 -11.53
C PHE A 18 14.44 31.40 -10.11
N ALA A 19 13.27 31.71 -9.56
CA ALA A 19 12.79 31.24 -8.29
C ALA A 19 13.07 29.74 -8.12
N LEU A 20 13.49 29.34 -6.92
CA LEU A 20 13.58 27.95 -6.52
C LEU A 20 12.19 27.30 -6.67
N PRO A 21 12.10 26.17 -7.39
CA PRO A 21 11.43 25.04 -6.78
C PRO A 21 12.44 23.93 -6.51
N SER A 22 12.68 23.77 -5.21
CA SER A 22 13.20 22.62 -4.49
C SER A 22 13.20 21.31 -5.28
N SER A 23 14.35 20.94 -5.84
CA SER A 23 14.62 19.55 -6.18
C SER A 23 15.16 18.84 -4.94
N THR A 24 14.34 18.76 -3.89
CA THR A 24 14.61 17.85 -2.80
C THR A 24 14.42 16.45 -3.35
N SER A 25 15.54 15.77 -3.59
CA SER A 25 15.58 14.32 -3.74
C SER A 25 15.13 13.71 -2.41
N ALA A 26 13.83 13.57 -2.22
CA ALA A 26 13.29 12.72 -1.17
C ALA A 26 13.13 11.33 -1.78
N SER A 27 14.22 10.56 -1.74
CA SER A 27 14.09 9.11 -1.63
C SER A 27 13.32 8.85 -0.34
N THR A 28 12.00 8.79 -0.43
CA THR A 28 11.17 8.33 0.65
C THR A 28 11.53 6.87 0.84
N THR A 29 12.42 6.61 1.79
CA THR A 29 12.33 5.42 2.63
C THR A 29 10.92 5.45 3.21
N ALA A 30 9.97 4.92 2.44
CA ALA A 30 8.62 4.70 2.89
C ALA A 30 8.77 3.57 3.90
N LYS A 31 8.93 3.96 5.16
CA LYS A 31 8.56 3.12 6.29
C LYS A 31 7.23 2.49 5.88
N PRO A 32 7.14 1.16 5.76
CA PRO A 32 5.85 0.54 5.47
C PRO A 32 4.92 1.08 6.56
N VAL A 33 3.89 1.80 6.14
CA VAL A 33 2.87 2.28 7.06
C VAL A 33 2.16 1.00 7.47
N VAL A 34 2.64 0.37 8.53
CA VAL A 34 1.96 -0.74 9.18
C VAL A 34 0.69 -0.12 9.76
N LEU A 35 -0.37 -0.11 8.95
CA LEU A 35 -1.71 0.30 9.33
C LEU A 35 -2.27 -0.79 10.24
N MET A 36 -1.76 -0.81 11.47
CA MET A 36 -2.37 -1.58 12.53
C MET A 36 -3.60 -0.82 12.99
N GLN A 37 -4.78 -1.31 12.61
CA GLN A 37 -6.06 -0.70 12.98
C GLN A 37 -6.95 -1.79 13.57
N ASP A 38 -7.24 -1.65 14.86
CA ASP A 38 -7.97 -2.64 15.66
C ASP A 38 -9.49 -2.43 15.68
N ASP A 39 -9.95 -1.27 15.20
CA ASP A 39 -11.37 -0.87 15.11
C ASP A 39 -11.89 -0.91 13.66
N CYS A 40 -11.65 -2.03 12.98
CA CYS A 40 -12.18 -2.26 11.65
C CYS A 40 -13.38 -3.22 11.67
N VAL A 41 -14.37 -2.94 10.83
CA VAL A 41 -15.60 -3.72 10.69
C VAL A 41 -15.77 -4.14 9.23
N VAL A 42 -16.20 -5.38 9.02
CA VAL A 42 -16.59 -5.88 7.70
C VAL A 42 -17.91 -5.24 7.27
N THR A 43 -17.90 -4.53 6.16
CA THR A 43 -19.08 -3.90 5.55
C THR A 43 -19.48 -4.63 4.28
N GLY A 44 -20.75 -4.53 3.90
CA GLY A 44 -21.27 -5.17 2.70
C GLY A 44 -22.78 -5.04 2.59
N ASN A 45 -23.29 -5.25 1.38
CA ASN A 45 -24.73 -5.19 1.09
C ASN A 45 -25.32 -6.61 1.08
N ASN A 46 -26.59 -6.75 1.48
CA ASN A 46 -27.37 -7.99 1.39
C ASN A 46 -26.78 -9.20 2.16
N ASP A 47 -26.11 -8.97 3.29
CA ASP A 47 -25.53 -10.02 4.14
C ASP A 47 -24.52 -10.96 3.42
N ILE A 48 -23.96 -10.53 2.29
CA ILE A 48 -22.98 -11.32 1.54
C ILE A 48 -21.68 -11.38 2.34
N PRO A 49 -21.18 -12.58 2.71
CA PRO A 49 -20.00 -12.68 3.55
C PRO A 49 -18.73 -12.34 2.77
N LEU A 50 -17.84 -11.57 3.41
CA LEU A 50 -16.55 -11.18 2.85
C LEU A 50 -15.60 -12.36 2.78
N ARG A 51 -15.01 -12.62 1.61
CA ARG A 51 -14.15 -13.79 1.37
C ARG A 51 -12.73 -13.51 1.83
N VAL A 52 -12.21 -14.35 2.72
CA VAL A 52 -10.83 -14.30 3.20
C VAL A 52 -9.94 -15.16 2.30
N ARG A 53 -8.82 -14.60 1.84
CA ARG A 53 -7.89 -15.23 0.91
C ARG A 53 -6.52 -15.49 1.54
N ALA A 54 -5.82 -16.51 1.06
CA ALA A 54 -4.47 -16.83 1.52
C ALA A 54 -3.43 -15.76 1.11
N THR A 55 -3.62 -15.17 -0.06
CA THR A 55 -2.79 -14.10 -0.62
C THR A 55 -3.69 -13.08 -1.32
N PRO A 56 -3.21 -11.86 -1.61
CA PRO A 56 -3.93 -10.88 -2.41
C PRO A 56 -4.40 -11.50 -3.74
N GLY A 57 -5.71 -11.51 -3.99
CA GLY A 57 -6.34 -12.11 -5.16
C GLY A 57 -6.27 -13.65 -5.26
N GLY A 58 -5.70 -14.32 -4.25
CA GLY A 58 -5.42 -15.76 -4.28
C GLY A 58 -6.61 -16.66 -3.91
N ARG A 59 -6.31 -17.90 -3.51
CA ARG A 59 -7.32 -18.89 -3.11
C ARG A 59 -8.07 -18.41 -1.86
N VAL A 60 -9.39 -18.65 -1.85
CA VAL A 60 -10.25 -18.38 -0.69
C VAL A 60 -10.05 -19.47 0.36
N ILE A 61 -9.78 -19.04 1.60
CA ILE A 61 -9.52 -19.90 2.76
C ILE A 61 -10.60 -19.78 3.85
N GLY A 62 -11.56 -18.88 3.66
CA GLY A 62 -12.68 -18.69 4.57
C GLY A 62 -13.54 -17.48 4.21
N SER A 63 -14.40 -17.11 5.15
CA SER A 63 -15.32 -15.99 5.01
C SER A 63 -15.61 -15.34 6.34
N LEU A 64 -15.85 -14.03 6.33
CA LEU A 64 -16.28 -13.22 7.46
C LEU A 64 -17.71 -12.73 7.22
N ARG A 65 -18.52 -12.70 8.28
CA ARG A 65 -19.87 -12.14 8.20
C ARG A 65 -19.80 -10.62 8.22
N VAL A 66 -20.75 -9.96 7.56
CA VAL A 66 -20.93 -8.51 7.68
C VAL A 66 -21.14 -8.14 9.15
N GLY A 67 -20.55 -7.03 9.58
CA GLY A 67 -20.54 -6.57 10.97
C GLY A 67 -19.48 -7.24 11.87
N SER A 68 -18.66 -8.15 11.33
CA SER A 68 -17.58 -8.75 12.11
C SER A 68 -16.45 -7.74 12.35
N ASN A 69 -16.02 -7.61 13.60
CA ASN A 69 -14.81 -6.85 13.95
C ASN A 69 -13.56 -7.60 13.49
N ILE A 70 -12.62 -6.87 12.91
CA ILE A 70 -11.35 -7.38 12.41
C ILE A 70 -10.22 -6.44 12.80
N LYS A 71 -9.03 -7.00 12.95
CA LYS A 71 -7.81 -6.22 13.11
C LYS A 71 -7.07 -6.20 11.79
N ALA A 72 -6.94 -5.00 11.20
CA ALA A 72 -6.09 -4.77 10.05
C ALA A 72 -4.63 -4.61 10.50
N TRP A 73 -3.71 -5.16 9.71
CA TRP A 73 -2.27 -5.14 10.01
C TRP A 73 -1.47 -4.45 8.92
N ASP A 74 -1.94 -4.54 7.68
CA ASP A 74 -1.21 -4.08 6.50
C ASP A 74 -2.19 -3.89 5.33
N ILE A 75 -1.81 -3.08 4.35
CA ILE A 75 -2.56 -2.91 3.10
C ILE A 75 -1.60 -3.12 1.94
N GLN A 76 -2.01 -3.96 0.97
CA GLN A 76 -1.24 -4.23 -0.24
C GLN A 76 -2.11 -4.14 -1.47
N THR A 77 -1.67 -3.36 -2.45
CA THR A 77 -2.31 -3.28 -3.77
C THR A 77 -1.77 -4.38 -4.67
N LYS A 78 -2.67 -5.17 -5.27
CA LYS A 78 -2.31 -6.16 -6.30
C LYS A 78 -3.34 -6.14 -7.42
N ASN A 79 -2.85 -6.03 -8.66
CA ASN A 79 -3.67 -5.95 -9.86
C ASN A 79 -4.72 -4.82 -9.81
N GLY A 80 -4.36 -3.67 -9.20
CA GLY A 80 -5.26 -2.52 -9.05
C GLY A 80 -6.35 -2.68 -7.98
N VAL A 81 -6.29 -3.73 -7.16
CA VAL A 81 -7.20 -3.94 -6.03
C VAL A 81 -6.42 -3.87 -4.73
N ASP A 82 -6.93 -3.13 -3.77
CA ASP A 82 -6.35 -3.01 -2.43
C ASP A 82 -6.81 -4.16 -1.53
N TRP A 83 -5.86 -4.77 -0.84
CA TRP A 83 -6.07 -5.89 0.05
C TRP A 83 -5.61 -5.56 1.45
N THR A 84 -6.51 -5.70 2.42
CA THR A 84 -6.21 -5.54 3.84
C THR A 84 -5.82 -6.90 4.43
N LYS A 85 -4.66 -6.92 5.09
CA LYS A 85 -4.18 -8.08 5.85
C LYS A 85 -4.86 -8.09 7.21
N ILE A 86 -5.45 -9.23 7.55
CA ILE A 86 -6.20 -9.42 8.79
C ILE A 86 -5.70 -10.63 9.56
N SER A 87 -5.88 -10.62 10.88
CA SER A 87 -5.66 -11.82 11.70
C SER A 87 -6.72 -12.87 11.36
N TRP A 88 -6.28 -14.09 11.01
CA TRP A 88 -7.18 -15.19 10.63
C TRP A 88 -6.72 -16.51 11.24
N LYS A 89 -7.53 -17.05 12.16
CA LYS A 89 -7.28 -18.30 12.87
C LYS A 89 -5.88 -18.33 13.52
N ARG A 90 -4.94 -19.11 12.96
CA ARG A 90 -3.55 -19.27 13.46
C ARG A 90 -2.52 -18.47 12.65
N GLY A 91 -2.96 -17.56 11.77
CA GLY A 91 -2.07 -16.78 10.93
C GLY A 91 -2.76 -15.54 10.39
N TYR A 92 -2.56 -15.27 9.11
CA TYR A 92 -3.10 -14.09 8.45
C TYR A 92 -3.91 -14.46 7.21
N GLY A 93 -4.89 -13.61 6.90
CA GLY A 93 -5.67 -13.66 5.67
C GLY A 93 -5.72 -12.29 5.00
N TRP A 94 -6.20 -12.28 3.77
CA TRP A 94 -6.36 -11.07 2.96
C TRP A 94 -7.82 -10.89 2.57
N VAL A 95 -8.33 -9.68 2.72
CA VAL A 95 -9.68 -9.29 2.31
C VAL A 95 -9.60 -8.03 1.45
N ALA A 96 -10.56 -7.81 0.56
CA ALA A 96 -10.58 -6.60 -0.25
C ALA A 96 -10.93 -5.40 0.64
N THR A 97 -10.13 -4.34 0.53
CA THR A 97 -10.23 -3.14 1.40
C THR A 97 -11.56 -2.40 1.22
N GLU A 98 -12.17 -2.49 0.04
CA GLU A 98 -13.48 -1.88 -0.26
C GLU A 98 -14.63 -2.34 0.67
N PHE A 99 -14.48 -3.51 1.30
CA PHE A 99 -15.46 -4.10 2.23
C PHE A 99 -15.01 -4.01 3.70
N VAL A 100 -14.04 -3.15 3.99
CA VAL A 100 -13.51 -2.94 5.33
C VAL A 100 -13.64 -1.45 5.66
N SER A 101 -14.39 -1.15 6.72
CA SER A 101 -14.49 0.21 7.26
C SER A 101 -13.79 0.24 8.59
N CYS A 102 -12.79 1.11 8.73
CA CYS A 102 -12.13 1.38 10.01
C CYS A 102 -12.49 2.79 10.48
N GLY A 103 -12.82 2.93 11.76
CA GLY A 103 -13.22 4.18 12.40
C GLY A 103 -12.21 4.68 13.41
#